data_AF-A0A4Q6GHZ9-F1
#
_entry.id   AF-A0A4Q6GHZ9-F1
#
_cell.length_a   1.000
_cell.length_b   1.000
_cell.length_c   1.000
_cell.angle_alpha   90.00
_cell.angle_beta   90.00
_cell.angle_gamma   90.00
#
_symmetry.space_group_name_H-M   'P 1'
#
loop_
_entity.id
_entity.type
_entity.pdbx_description
1 polymer ?
#
loop_
_entity_poly.entity_id
_entity_poly.type
_entity_poly.pdbx_seq_one_letter_code
_entity_poly.pdbx_strand_id
1 'polypeptide(L)'
;MTNAFPPNQQFRLAARPLGLPRNEDWQFHEEAVPEAVDGGIVVKVLYLSLDPAMRGWMNEGKSYIRPVAIGEVMRAGGLGVVVASR
;
A
#
# COMPACT_ATOMS: atom_id res chain seq x y z
N MET A 1 1.55 -20.50 -20.81
CA MET A 1 0.73 -20.65 -19.57
C MET A 1 0.69 -19.28 -18.92
N THR A 2 -0.44 -18.59 -18.97
CA THR A 2 -0.60 -17.29 -18.29
C THR A 2 -0.63 -17.56 -16.79
N ASN A 3 0.47 -17.31 -16.08
CA ASN A 3 0.42 -17.21 -14.62
C ASN A 3 -0.46 -16.00 -14.29
N ALA A 4 -1.75 -16.23 -14.11
CA ALA A 4 -2.62 -15.21 -13.53
C ALA A 4 -2.18 -15.07 -12.07
N PHE A 5 -1.51 -13.96 -11.76
CA PHE A 5 -1.24 -13.61 -10.38
C PHE A 5 -2.58 -13.51 -9.62
N PRO A 6 -2.61 -13.83 -8.32
CA PRO A 6 -3.76 -13.47 -7.50
C PRO A 6 -4.04 -11.96 -7.63
N PRO A 7 -5.28 -11.52 -7.37
CA PRO A 7 -5.61 -10.10 -7.44
C PRO A 7 -4.69 -9.27 -6.53
N ASN A 8 -4.51 -8.00 -6.88
CA ASN A 8 -3.77 -7.04 -6.08
C ASN A 8 -4.58 -6.72 -4.82
N GLN A 9 -4.22 -7.35 -3.71
CA GLN A 9 -4.82 -7.14 -2.41
C GLN A 9 -4.22 -5.92 -1.73
N GLN A 10 -5.08 -5.00 -1.30
CA GLN A 10 -4.69 -3.70 -0.77
C GLN A 10 -5.37 -3.45 0.57
N PHE A 11 -4.61 -2.91 1.52
CA PHE A 11 -5.15 -2.25 2.69
C PHE A 11 -5.10 -0.75 2.47
N ARG A 12 -6.27 -0.13 2.41
CA ARG A 12 -6.46 1.31 2.24
C ARG A 12 -6.82 1.94 3.56
N LEU A 13 -6.39 3.19 3.77
CA LEU A 13 -6.73 3.95 4.97
C LEU A 13 -8.16 4.46 4.87
N ALA A 14 -9.07 3.95 5.70
CA ALA A 14 -10.49 4.30 5.66
C ALA A 14 -10.83 5.49 6.58
N ALA A 15 -10.15 5.60 7.72
CA ALA A 15 -10.34 6.67 8.68
C ALA A 15 -9.02 7.06 9.36
N ARG A 16 -9.02 8.21 10.05
CA ARG A 16 -7.87 8.69 10.83
C ARG A 16 -7.95 8.09 12.24
N PRO A 17 -7.00 7.24 12.66
CA PRO A 17 -7.08 6.62 13.97
C PRO A 17 -7.01 7.65 15.10
N LEU A 18 -7.91 7.53 16.08
CA LEU A 18 -7.80 8.19 17.37
C LEU A 18 -7.19 7.23 18.39
N GLY A 19 -5.94 7.48 18.78
CA GLY A 19 -5.15 6.52 19.57
C GLY A 19 -4.54 5.43 18.69
N LEU A 20 -4.70 4.16 19.07
CA LEU A 20 -4.24 3.00 18.32
C LEU A 20 -5.15 2.73 17.11
N PRO A 21 -4.60 2.27 15.96
CA PRO A 21 -5.40 1.83 14.81
C PRO A 21 -6.37 0.70 15.18
N ARG A 22 -7.56 0.76 14.61
CA ARG A 22 -8.63 -0.22 14.77
C ARG A 22 -9.03 -0.78 13.41
N ASN A 23 -9.83 -1.85 13.42
CA ASN A 23 -10.29 -2.48 12.18
C ASN A 23 -11.06 -1.50 11.27
N GLU A 24 -11.84 -0.58 11.85
CA GLU A 24 -12.61 0.45 11.13
C GLU A 24 -11.73 1.50 10.42
N ASP A 25 -10.46 1.63 10.80
CA ASP A 25 -9.52 2.54 10.13
C ASP A 25 -9.01 1.98 8.79
N TRP A 26 -9.35 0.72 8.46
CA TRP A 26 -8.86 0.03 7.28
C TRP A 26 -9.99 -0.41 6.36
N GLN A 27 -9.71 -0.35 5.06
CA GLN A 27 -10.53 -0.97 4.03
C GLN A 27 -9.69 -1.97 3.26
N PHE A 28 -10.10 -3.24 3.25
CA PHE A 28 -9.54 -4.24 2.36
C PHE A 28 -10.16 -4.09 0.97
N HIS A 29 -9.33 -4.10 -0.06
CA HIS A 29 -9.74 -3.96 -1.44
C HIS A 29 -8.94 -4.91 -2.34
N GLU A 30 -9.56 -5.40 -3.41
CA GLU A 30 -8.91 -6.23 -4.42
C GLU A 30 -9.05 -5.57 -5.79
N GLU A 31 -7.96 -5.54 -6.54
CA GLU A 31 -7.93 -4.96 -7.90
C GLU A 31 -7.16 -5.87 -8.85
N ALA A 32 -7.32 -5.63 -10.16
CA ALA A 32 -6.46 -6.26 -11.14
C ALA A 32 -4.99 -5.84 -10.91
N VAL A 33 -4.05 -6.78 -11.09
CA VAL A 33 -2.63 -6.44 -11.12
C VAL A 33 -2.37 -5.56 -12.36
N PRO A 34 -1.80 -4.35 -12.20
CA PRO A 34 -1.59 -3.46 -13.32
C PRO A 34 -0.50 -3.99 -14.25
N GLU A 35 -0.54 -3.57 -15.52
CA GLU A 35 0.59 -3.74 -16.43
C GLU A 35 1.71 -2.73 -16.13
N ALA A 36 2.95 -3.08 -16.49
CA ALA A 36 4.04 -2.12 -16.47
C ALA A 36 3.81 -1.05 -17.54
N VAL A 37 3.76 0.22 -17.13
CA VAL A 37 3.81 1.39 -18.02
C VAL A 37 5.23 1.61 -18.53
N ASP A 38 5.41 2.43 -19.56
CA ASP A 38 6.74 2.74 -20.12
C ASP A 38 7.68 3.35 -19.06
N GLY A 39 8.86 2.76 -18.89
CA GLY A 39 9.81 3.11 -17.83
C GLY A 39 9.42 2.61 -16.44
N GLY A 40 8.34 1.83 -16.33
CA GLY A 40 7.75 1.33 -15.09
C GLY A 40 8.03 -0.15 -14.84
N ILE A 41 7.81 -0.56 -13.59
CA ILE A 41 7.92 -1.95 -13.14
C ILE A 41 6.68 -2.37 -12.35
N VAL A 42 6.39 -3.67 -12.39
CA VAL A 42 5.41 -4.32 -11.50
C VAL A 42 6.17 -5.22 -10.55
N VAL A 43 5.95 -5.02 -9.25
CA VAL A 43 6.63 -5.76 -8.19
C VAL A 43 5.62 -6.63 -7.44
N LYS A 44 5.87 -7.94 -7.37
CA LYS A 44 5.19 -8.82 -6.43
C LYS A 44 5.83 -8.63 -5.06
N VAL A 45 5.14 -7.90 -4.19
CA VAL A 45 5.57 -7.66 -2.81
C VAL A 45 5.54 -8.99 -2.03
N LEU A 46 6.63 -9.31 -1.34
CA LEU A 46 6.79 -10.52 -0.53
C LEU A 46 6.85 -10.23 0.96
N TYR A 47 7.43 -9.08 1.34
CA TYR A 47 7.58 -8.64 2.72
C TYR A 47 7.26 -7.16 2.86
N LEU A 48 6.67 -6.81 3.99
CA LEU A 48 6.36 -5.43 4.37
C LEU A 48 7.05 -5.11 5.70
N SER A 49 7.62 -3.91 5.79
CA SER A 49 8.06 -3.35 7.07
C SER A 49 6.87 -2.79 7.81
N LEU A 50 6.74 -3.13 9.09
CA LEU A 50 5.75 -2.56 10.00
C LEU A 50 6.47 -1.64 10.99
N ASP A 51 6.49 -0.35 10.67
CA ASP A 51 7.28 0.64 11.39
C ASP A 51 6.39 1.53 12.28
N PRO A 52 6.85 1.94 13.47
CA PRO A 52 6.13 2.92 14.30
C PRO A 52 5.83 4.24 13.55
N ALA A 53 6.69 4.62 12.59
CA ALA A 53 6.51 5.80 11.76
C ALA A 53 5.21 5.77 10.93
N MET A 54 4.69 4.59 10.60
CA MET A 54 3.41 4.41 9.90
C MET A 54 2.26 5.11 10.64
N ARG A 55 2.30 5.14 11.98
CA ARG A 55 1.32 5.85 12.79
C ARG A 55 1.27 7.34 12.49
N GLY A 56 2.44 7.95 12.25
CA GLY A 56 2.57 9.35 11.86
C GLY A 56 2.09 9.60 10.44
N TRP A 57 2.31 8.67 9.52
CA TRP A 57 1.87 8.80 8.13
C TRP A 57 0.34 8.78 7.97
N MET A 58 -0.38 8.19 8.93
CA MET A 58 -1.85 8.21 8.96
C MET A 58 -2.44 9.52 9.51
N ASN A 59 -1.67 10.35 10.21
CA ASN A 59 -2.15 11.61 10.77
C ASN A 59 -2.16 12.73 9.74
N GLU A 60 -3.14 13.62 9.83
CA GLU A 60 -3.11 14.88 9.10
C GLU A 60 -2.17 15.88 9.77
N GLY A 61 -1.65 16.82 8.98
CA GLY A 61 -0.79 17.90 9.44
C GLY A 61 0.63 17.85 8.87
N LYS A 62 1.49 18.72 9.40
CA LYS A 62 2.88 18.84 8.94
C LYS A 62 3.68 17.60 9.33
N SER A 63 4.32 17.01 8.33
CA SER A 63 5.25 15.91 8.46
C SER A 63 6.34 16.05 7.40
N TYR A 64 7.46 15.37 7.58
CA TYR A 64 8.54 15.32 6.59
C TYR A 64 8.13 14.57 5.31
N ILE A 65 7.03 13.80 5.38
CA ILE A 65 6.42 13.12 4.25
C ILE A 65 4.92 13.39 4.22
N ARG A 66 4.34 13.50 3.03
CA ARG A 66 2.89 13.69 2.85
C ARG A 66 2.12 12.57 3.59
N PRO A 67 1.10 12.91 4.39
CA PRO A 67 0.17 11.93 4.96
C PRO A 67 -0.46 11.04 3.90
N VAL A 68 -0.74 9.79 4.25
CA VAL A 68 -1.54 8.87 3.43
C VAL A 68 -2.96 9.46 3.37
N ALA A 69 -3.56 9.60 2.19
CA ALA A 69 -4.92 10.11 2.06
C ALA A 69 -5.97 9.06 2.45
N ILE A 70 -7.17 9.50 2.82
CA ILE A 70 -8.30 8.57 2.98
C ILE A 70 -8.60 7.93 1.62
N GLY A 71 -8.77 6.61 1.61
CA GLY A 71 -8.91 5.78 0.42
C GLY A 71 -7.59 5.42 -0.27
N GLU A 72 -6.44 5.96 0.14
CA GLU A 72 -5.14 5.61 -0.45
C GLU A 72 -4.62 4.28 0.13
N VAL A 73 -3.89 3.50 -0.67
CA VAL A 73 -3.17 2.31 -0.21
C VAL A 73 -2.18 2.71 0.88
N MET A 74 -2.16 1.98 2.00
CA MET A 74 -1.29 2.29 3.11
C MET A 74 0.18 2.22 2.70
N ARG A 75 0.92 3.30 2.96
CA ARG A 75 2.36 3.35 2.69
C ARG A 75 3.11 2.39 3.61
N ALA A 76 4.01 1.62 3.03
CA ALA A 76 4.95 0.75 3.75
C ALA A 76 6.27 0.65 2.98
N GLY A 77 7.37 0.40 3.70
CA GLY A 77 8.56 -0.17 3.09
C GLY A 77 8.34 -1.65 2.80
N GLY A 78 9.05 -2.23 1.84
CA GLY A 78 8.90 -3.64 1.52
C GLY A 78 9.98 -4.20 0.61
N LEU A 79 9.97 -5.53 0.48
CA LEU A 79 10.81 -6.29 -0.43
C LEU A 79 9.92 -7.12 -1.35
N GLY A 80 10.31 -7.21 -2.62
CA GLY A 80 9.55 -7.94 -3.62
C GLY A 80 10.37 -8.32 -4.83
N VAL A 81 9.74 -9.03 -5.75
CA VAL A 81 10.36 -9.48 -7.01
C VAL A 81 9.71 -8.72 -8.16
N VAL A 82 10.53 -8.19 -9.07
CA VAL A 82 10.04 -7.60 -10.33
C VAL A 82 9.45 -8.72 -11.19
N VAL A 83 8.16 -8.60 -11.53
CA VAL A 83 7.43 -9.59 -12.34
C VAL A 83 7.07 -9.08 -13.74
N ALA A 84 7.17 -7.77 -13.97
CA ALA A 84 7.08 -7.14 -15.29
C ALA A 84 7.84 -5.80 -15.30
N SER A 85 8.33 -5.39 -16.46
CA SER A 85 8.98 -4.09 -16.71
C SER A 85 8.78 -3.68 -18.17
N ARG A 86 8.74 -2.37 -18.44
CA ARG A 86 8.80 -1.80 -19.80
C ARG A 86 9.79 -0.65 -19.87
#